data_AF-A0A349LU44-F1
#
_entry.id   AF-A0A349LU44-F1
#
_cell.length_a   1.000
_cell.length_b   1.000
_cell.length_c   1.000
_cell.angle_alpha   90.00
_cell.angle_beta   90.00
_cell.angle_gamma   90.00
#
_symmetry.space_group_name_H-M   'P 1'
#
loop_
_entity.id
_entity.type
_entity.pdbx_description
1 polymer ?
#
loop_
_entity_poly.entity_id
_entity_poly.type
_entity_poly.pdbx_seq_one_letter_code
_entity_poly.pdbx_strand_id
1 'polypeptide(L)' 'MQNHWGWLVALSLLSACHTPPRGSEEYWFNKLKDEQRAQCSQLPEPLSTSCLQDVENKSYEDFKKNSQLRDTSK' A
#
# COMPACT_ATOMS: atom_id res chain seq x y z
N MET A 1 -15.09 39.62 1.39
CA MET A 1 -15.80 38.50 2.03
C MET A 1 -14.94 37.25 1.89
N GLN A 2 -14.40 36.73 2.99
CA GLN A 2 -13.46 35.59 2.98
C GLN A 2 -14.23 34.27 2.80
N ASN A 3 -13.83 33.47 1.81
CA ASN A 3 -14.41 32.16 1.51
C ASN A 3 -14.08 31.14 2.61
N HIS A 4 -14.95 31.00 3.61
CA HIS A 4 -14.84 29.97 4.67
C HIS A 4 -15.08 28.53 4.17
N TRP A 5 -15.44 28.34 2.90
CA TRP A 5 -15.82 27.05 2.32
C TRP A 5 -14.65 26.09 2.08
N GLY A 6 -13.42 26.60 1.92
CA GLY A 6 -12.25 25.76 1.64
C GLY A 6 -11.83 24.87 2.81
N TRP A 7 -12.12 25.29 4.04
CA TRP A 7 -11.66 24.59 5.24
C TRP A 7 -12.49 23.33 5.56
N LEU A 8 -13.79 23.35 5.25
CA LEU A 8 -14.68 22.21 5.44
C LEU A 8 -14.38 21.06 4.47
N VAL A 9 -13.92 21.37 3.26
CA VAL A 9 -13.45 20.35 2.30
C VAL A 9 -12.19 19.68 2.83
N ALA A 10 -11.22 20.45 3.34
CA ALA A 10 -9.99 19.90 3.89
C ALA A 10 -10.23 18.95 5.08
N LEU A 11 -11.19 19.23 5.97
CA LEU A 11 -11.55 18.33 7.07
C LEU A 11 -12.14 16.99 6.59
N SER A 12 -12.85 16.99 5.46
CA SER A 12 -13.51 15.78 4.91
C SER A 12 -12.51 14.79 4.30
N LEU A 13 -11.32 15.27 3.86
CA LEU A 13 -10.26 14.38 3.36
C LEU A 13 -9.48 13.69 4.48
N LEU A 14 -9.47 14.23 5.71
CA LEU A 14 -8.74 13.62 6.84
C LEU A 14 -9.44 12.38 7.42
N SER A 15 -10.74 12.20 7.21
CA SER A 15 -11.49 11.02 7.69
C SER A 15 -11.20 9.72 6.94
N ALA A 16 -10.38 9.76 5.89
CA ALA A 16 -9.95 8.58 5.15
C ALA A 16 -8.80 7.80 5.83
N CYS A 17 -8.30 8.24 7.00
CA CYS A 17 -7.37 7.46 7.81
C CYS A 17 -8.13 6.36 8.58
N HIS A 18 -8.70 5.40 7.84
CA HIS A 18 -9.31 4.22 8.43
C HIS A 18 -8.20 3.27 8.87
N THR A 19 -8.17 2.93 10.17
CA THR A 19 -7.30 1.87 10.63
C THR A 19 -7.67 0.58 9.90
N PRO A 20 -6.70 -0.11 9.28
CA PRO A 20 -6.98 -1.33 8.56
C PRO A 20 -7.72 -2.31 9.49
N PRO A 21 -8.83 -2.94 9.06
CA PRO A 21 -9.53 -3.93 9.87
C PRO A 21 -8.57 -4.99 10.42
N ARG A 22 -8.89 -5.56 11.59
CA ARG A 22 -8.05 -6.61 12.18
C ARG A 22 -7.95 -7.79 11.20
N GLY A 23 -6.74 -8.03 10.71
CA GLY A 23 -6.36 -9.14 9.85
C GLY A 23 -4.95 -9.58 10.22
N SER A 24 -4.55 -10.80 9.84
CA SER A 24 -3.16 -11.23 10.03
C SER A 24 -2.22 -10.35 9.18
N GLU A 25 -0.96 -10.25 9.59
CA GLU A 25 0.05 -9.55 8.80
C GLU A 25 0.17 -10.13 7.38
N GLU A 26 0.04 -11.45 7.25
CA GLU A 26 -0.03 -12.16 5.96
C GLU A 26 -1.21 -11.71 5.10
N TYR A 27 -2.40 -11.54 5.70
CA TYR A 27 -3.56 -11.06 4.98
C TYR A 27 -3.32 -9.67 4.39
N TRP A 28 -2.75 -8.76 5.19
CA TRP A 28 -2.44 -7.40 4.75
C TRP A 28 -1.35 -7.38 3.69
N PHE A 29 -0.32 -8.21 3.84
CA PHE A 29 0.71 -8.38 2.82
C PHE A 29 0.11 -8.83 1.48
N ASN A 30 -0.71 -9.88 1.49
CA ASN A 30 -1.34 -10.41 0.28
C ASN A 30 -2.29 -9.39 -0.34
N LYS A 31 -3.11 -8.71 0.47
CA LYS A 31 -4.01 -7.66 -0.02
C LYS A 31 -3.25 -6.50 -0.68
N LEU A 32 -2.18 -6.01 -0.06
CA LEU A 32 -1.35 -4.94 -0.64
C LEU A 32 -0.63 -5.41 -1.91
N LYS A 33 -0.22 -6.69 -1.97
CA LYS A 33 0.37 -7.28 -3.18
C LYS A 33 -0.64 -7.30 -4.33
N ASP A 34 -1.89 -7.66 -4.06
CA ASP A 34 -2.96 -7.67 -5.06
C ASP A 34 -3.33 -6.27 -5.53
N GLU A 35 -3.41 -5.30 -4.62
CA GLU A 35 -3.62 -3.89 -4.97
C GLU A 35 -2.48 -3.35 -5.85
N GLN A 36 -1.23 -3.69 -5.51
CA GLN A 36 -0.06 -3.30 -6.32
C GLN A 36 -0.08 -3.97 -7.71
N ARG A 37 -0.50 -5.24 -7.80
CA ARG A 37 -0.67 -5.94 -9.08
C ARG A 37 -1.70 -5.22 -9.96
N ALA A 38 -2.82 -4.81 -9.40
CA ALA A 38 -3.85 -4.06 -10.11
C ALA A 38 -3.37 -2.68 -10.58
N GLN A 39 -2.48 -2.04 -9.83
CA GLN A 39 -1.81 -0.81 -10.26
C GLN A 39 -0.81 -1.06 -11.39
N CYS A 40 0.01 -2.12 -11.29
CA CYS A 40 0.95 -2.50 -12.36
C CYS A 40 0.24 -2.78 -13.69
N SER A 41 -0.95 -3.40 -13.67
CA SER A 41 -1.71 -3.67 -14.89
C SER A 41 -2.26 -2.42 -15.59
N GLN A 42 -2.30 -1.28 -14.90
CA GLN A 42 -2.72 0.00 -15.48
C GLN A 42 -1.56 0.76 -16.14
N LEU A 43 -0.32 0.31 -15.95
CA LEU A 43 0.85 0.93 -16.55
C LEU A 43 0.98 0.57 -18.04
N PRO A 44 1.59 1.44 -18.85
CA PRO A 44 1.92 1.11 -20.23
C PRO A 44 3.05 0.07 -20.29
N GLU A 45 3.08 -0.71 -21.36
CA GLU A 45 4.24 -1.54 -21.70
C GLU A 45 5.48 -0.66 -21.95
N PRO A 46 6.68 -1.07 -21.54
CA PRO A 46 7.04 -2.33 -20.87
C PRO A 46 7.00 -2.27 -19.32
N LEU A 47 6.61 -1.12 -18.76
CA LEU A 47 6.63 -0.87 -17.31
C LEU A 47 5.66 -1.78 -16.56
N SER A 48 4.51 -2.10 -17.17
CA SER A 48 3.57 -3.09 -16.64
C SER A 48 4.24 -4.45 -16.44
N THR A 49 4.95 -4.96 -17.44
CA THR A 49 5.63 -6.26 -17.40
C THR A 49 6.71 -6.31 -16.32
N SER A 50 7.57 -5.27 -16.23
CA SER A 50 8.57 -5.19 -15.17
C SER A 50 7.93 -5.11 -13.77
N CYS A 51 6.90 -4.27 -13.61
CA CYS A 51 6.20 -4.09 -12.34
C CYS A 51 5.50 -5.37 -11.88
N LEU A 52 4.86 -6.10 -12.80
CA LEU A 52 4.20 -7.37 -12.51
C LEU A 52 5.21 -8.44 -12.07
N GLN A 53 6.37 -8.54 -12.72
CA GLN A 53 7.45 -9.43 -12.29
C GLN A 53 7.94 -9.10 -10.88
N ASP A 54 8.13 -7.81 -10.58
CA ASP A 54 8.55 -7.38 -9.24
C ASP A 54 7.51 -7.71 -8.17
N VAL A 55 6.22 -7.61 -8.50
CA VAL A 55 5.12 -7.97 -7.59
C VAL A 55 5.02 -9.49 -7.40
N GLU A 56 5.19 -10.28 -8.45
CA GLU A 56 5.17 -11.75 -8.37
C GLU A 56 6.34 -12.31 -7.54
N ASN A 57 7.50 -11.66 -7.59
CA ASN A 57 8.67 -12.04 -6.81
C ASN A 57 8.55 -11.72 -5.30
N LYS A 58 7.48 -11.03 -4.87
CA LYS A 58 7.26 -10.74 -3.44
C LYS A 58 6.68 -11.94 -2.71
N SER A 59 7.39 -12.40 -1.68
CA SER A 59 6.97 -13.46 -0.77
C SER A 59 6.76 -12.93 0.65
N TYR A 60 5.72 -13.44 1.33
CA TYR A 60 5.44 -13.09 2.72
C TYR A 60 6.55 -13.58 3.67
N GLU A 61 7.13 -14.75 3.40
CA GLU A 61 8.22 -15.30 4.22
C GLU A 61 9.47 -14.41 4.15
N ASP A 62 9.77 -13.87 2.98
CA ASP A 62 10.92 -12.97 2.82
C ASP A 62 10.64 -11.58 3.41
N PHE A 63 9.40 -11.10 3.30
CA PHE A 63 8.94 -9.90 4.00
C PHE A 63 9.12 -10.02 5.52
N LYS A 64 8.68 -11.14 6.10
CA LYS A 64 8.78 -11.41 7.54
C LYS A 64 10.24 -11.53 8.00
N LYS A 65 11.12 -12.18 7.22
CA LYS A 65 12.56 -12.23 7.50
C LYS A 65 13.18 -10.82 7.51
N ASN A 66 12.86 -10.01 6.51
CA ASN A 66 13.38 -8.65 6.39
C ASN A 66 12.84 -7.71 7.49
N SER A 67 11.59 -7.88 7.93
CA SER A 67 11.02 -7.12 9.05
C SER A 67 11.75 -7.43 10.35
N GLN A 68 11.98 -8.70 10.66
CA GLN A 68 12.68 -9.11 11.89
C GLN A 68 14.14 -8.60 11.92
N LEU A 69 14.81 -8.55 10.78
CA LEU A 69 16.15 -7.96 10.67
C LEU A 69 16.15 -6.45 10.95
N ARG A 70 15.11 -5.71 10.52
CA ARG A 70 14.97 -4.28 10.86
C ARG A 70 14.75 -4.06 12.35
N ASP A 71 13.97 -4.90 13.01
CA ASP A 71 13.64 -4.73 14.43
C ASP A 71 14.82 -5.07 15.35
N THR A 72 15.77 -5.90 14.91
CA THR A 72 16.97 -6.27 15.69
C THR A 72 18.09 -5.22 15.60
N SER A 73 17.94 -4.20 14.75
CA SER A 73 18.91 -3.12 14.56
C SER A 73 18.56 -1.84 15.33
N LYS A 74 17.81 -1.95 16.44
CA LYS A 74 17.39 -0.82 17.28
C LYS A 74 17.93 -0.93 18.69
#